data_AF-A0A9D8ASG8-F1
#
_entry.id   AF-A0A9D8ASG8-F1
#
_cell.length_a   1.000
_cell.length_b   1.000
_cell.length_c   1.000
_cell.angle_alpha   90.00
_cell.angle_beta   90.00
_cell.angle_gamma   90.00
#
_symmetry.space_group_name_H-M   'P 1'
#
loop_
_entity.id
_entity.type
_entity.pdbx_description
1 polymer ?
#
loop_
_entity_poly.entity_id
_entity_poly.type
_entity_poly.pdbx_seq_one_letter_code
_entity_poly.pdbx_strand_id
1 'polypeptide(L)'
;MAQCNHHPQYEAVEQCEHCHVPLCGMCLWYAASGERLCERCAKQWEGVGHVVYRPEEYAEGIQPTLAQPTRSPAQHAPYAGNSVDLTAFVAACLGVVLLFSCVPCANVLISMLALPLNISSYTNAKRAVDPRRTQLLSIVGIVSGGLAVLLMCAYLALTVGVPAVVVLVEIITQNP
;
A
#
# COMPACT_ATOMS: atom_id res chain seq x y z
N MET A 1 -28.32 -1.14 8.01
CA MET A 1 -27.65 0.17 8.09
C MET A 1 -28.35 0.98 9.17
N ALA A 2 -27.62 1.81 9.93
CA ALA A 2 -28.22 2.66 10.96
C ALA A 2 -28.80 3.93 10.32
N GLN A 3 -29.89 4.45 10.88
CA GLN A 3 -30.48 5.74 10.47
C GLN A 3 -29.82 6.88 11.25
N CYS A 4 -29.81 8.08 10.68
CA CYS A 4 -29.32 9.25 11.40
C CYS A 4 -30.21 9.53 12.62
N ASN A 5 -29.58 9.83 13.76
CA ASN A 5 -30.27 10.13 15.01
C ASN A 5 -31.20 11.35 14.92
N HIS A 6 -30.86 12.34 14.07
CA HIS A 6 -31.63 13.58 13.92
C HIS A 6 -32.54 13.58 12.70
N HIS A 7 -32.19 12.81 11.66
CA HIS A 7 -33.01 12.67 10.46
C HIS A 7 -33.23 11.18 10.15
N PRO A 8 -34.23 10.54 10.78
CA PRO A 8 -34.49 9.11 10.60
C PRO A 8 -34.73 8.71 9.13
N GLN A 9 -35.19 9.66 8.30
CA GLN A 9 -35.40 9.44 6.87
C GLN A 9 -34.11 9.28 6.05
N TYR A 10 -32.94 9.63 6.59
CA TYR A 10 -31.65 9.49 5.90
C TYR A 10 -30.79 8.41 6.55
N GLU A 11 -30.08 7.65 5.71
CA GLU A 11 -29.08 6.69 6.18
C GLU A 11 -27.89 7.43 6.82
N ALA A 12 -27.39 6.86 7.93
CA ALA A 12 -26.18 7.36 8.54
C ALA A 12 -24.98 7.00 7.67
N VAL A 13 -24.17 8.01 7.33
CA VAL A 13 -22.92 7.83 6.58
C VAL A 13 -21.75 7.57 7.52
N GLU A 14 -21.80 8.13 8.73
CA GLU A 14 -20.72 8.11 9.71
C GLU A 14 -21.28 8.09 11.15
N GLN A 15 -20.40 7.98 12.14
CA GLN A 15 -20.72 8.10 13.57
C GLN A 15 -19.89 9.18 14.22
N CYS A 16 -20.43 9.83 15.25
CA CYS A 16 -19.65 10.73 16.10
C CYS A 16 -18.51 9.96 16.78
N GLU A 17 -17.27 10.43 16.66
CA GLU A 17 -16.11 9.77 17.27
C GLU A 17 -16.11 9.89 18.80
N HIS A 18 -16.87 10.84 19.35
CA HIS A 18 -16.93 11.06 20.81
C HIS A 18 -18.08 10.30 21.50
N CYS A 19 -19.28 10.28 20.92
CA CYS A 19 -20.46 9.65 21.54
C CYS A 19 -21.12 8.55 20.70
N HIS A 20 -20.51 8.19 19.56
CA HIS A 20 -20.92 7.10 18.67
C HIS A 20 -22.35 7.15 18.14
N VAL A 21 -23.01 8.32 18.21
CA VAL A 21 -24.32 8.51 17.60
C VAL A 21 -24.21 8.50 16.07
N PRO A 22 -25.15 7.85 15.36
CA PRO A 22 -25.15 7.78 13.90
C PRO A 22 -25.58 9.11 13.26
N LEU A 23 -24.83 9.57 12.25
CA LEU A 23 -24.99 10.88 11.61
C LEU A 23 -25.09 10.75 10.08
N CYS A 24 -26.04 11.48 9.48
CA CYS A 24 -26.03 11.74 8.04
C CYS A 24 -25.04 12.87 7.69
N GLY A 25 -24.71 13.05 6.41
CA GLY A 25 -23.77 14.09 5.97
C GLY A 25 -24.16 15.52 6.39
N MET A 26 -25.46 15.80 6.54
CA MET A 26 -25.95 17.11 7.01
C MET A 26 -25.80 17.33 8.53
N CYS A 27 -25.55 16.29 9.31
CA CYS A 27 -25.41 16.38 10.77
C CYS A 27 -23.97 16.12 11.24
N LEU A 28 -23.07 15.82 10.31
CA LEU A 28 -21.68 15.51 10.58
C LEU A 28 -20.89 16.81 10.61
N TRP A 29 -20.28 17.15 11.76
CA TRP A 29 -19.38 18.29 11.95
C TRP A 29 -17.91 17.81 11.91
N TYR A 30 -16.97 18.69 11.56
CA TYR A 30 -15.54 18.36 11.58
C TYR A 30 -14.76 19.28 12.53
N ALA A 31 -13.91 18.71 13.37
CA ALA A 31 -12.89 19.49 14.08
C ALA A 31 -11.70 19.80 13.16
N ALA A 32 -10.92 20.83 13.47
CA ALA A 32 -9.65 21.10 12.76
C ALA A 32 -8.62 19.97 12.88
N SER A 33 -8.77 19.09 13.88
CA SER A 33 -8.00 17.85 14.00
C SER A 33 -8.41 16.75 13.01
N GLY A 34 -9.55 16.91 12.31
CA GLY A 34 -10.13 15.93 11.40
C GLY A 34 -11.16 14.99 12.05
N GLU A 35 -11.44 15.14 13.34
CA GLU A 35 -12.42 14.32 14.05
C GLU A 35 -13.86 14.63 13.61
N ARG A 36 -14.67 13.57 13.51
CA ARG A 36 -16.08 13.62 13.13
C ARG A 36 -16.98 13.74 14.35
N LEU A 37 -17.71 14.84 14.46
CA LEU A 37 -18.50 15.17 15.64
C LEU A 37 -20.00 15.29 15.30
N CYS A 38 -20.87 14.98 16.27
CA CYS A 38 -22.26 15.41 16.22
C CYS A 38 -22.37 16.86 16.69
N GLU A 39 -23.46 17.54 16.36
CA GLU A 39 -23.70 18.93 16.74
C GLU A 39 -23.49 19.20 18.24
N ARG A 40 -23.96 18.29 19.10
CA ARG A 40 -23.80 18.41 20.56
C ARG A 40 -22.33 18.40 20.98
N CYS A 41 -21.54 17.46 20.45
CA CYS A 41 -20.12 17.37 20.76
C CYS A 41 -19.33 18.52 20.13
N ALA A 42 -19.68 18.93 18.91
CA ALA A 42 -19.06 20.07 18.24
C ALA A 42 -19.26 21.38 19.03
N LYS A 43 -20.47 21.65 19.52
CA LYS A 43 -20.75 22.82 20.39
C LYS A 43 -19.99 22.77 21.71
N GLN A 44 -19.83 21.59 22.29
CA GLN A 44 -19.01 21.42 23.50
C GLN A 44 -17.54 21.74 23.21
N TRP A 45 -17.05 21.36 22.04
CA TRP A 45 -15.69 21.63 21.57
C TRP A 45 -15.46 23.11 21.26
N GLU A 46 -16.40 23.78 20.60
CA GLU A 46 -16.38 25.24 20.43
C GLU A 46 -16.30 25.95 21.79
N GLY A 47 -17.07 25.47 22.78
CA GLY A 47 -17.11 26.04 24.12
C GLY A 47 -15.77 25.95 24.89
N VAL A 48 -14.89 25.03 24.51
CA VAL A 48 -13.52 24.92 25.06
C VAL A 48 -12.46 25.53 24.13
N GLY A 49 -12.86 26.21 23.06
CA GLY A 49 -11.97 26.94 22.15
C GLY A 49 -11.39 26.10 21.01
N HIS A 50 -11.92 24.90 20.75
CA HIS A 50 -11.55 24.15 19.54
C HIS A 50 -12.22 24.75 18.31
N VAL A 51 -11.47 24.76 17.20
CA VAL A 51 -12.02 25.11 15.89
C VAL A 51 -12.79 23.91 15.35
N VAL A 52 -14.07 24.12 15.06
CA VAL A 52 -14.92 23.17 14.35
C VAL A 52 -15.54 23.86 13.14
N TYR A 53 -15.82 23.06 12.13
CA TYR A 53 -16.43 23.47 10.87
C TYR A 53 -17.84 22.92 10.82
N ARG A 54 -18.77 23.76 10.38
CA ARG A 54 -20.19 23.40 10.29
C ARG A 54 -20.49 22.66 8.99
N PRO A 55 -21.51 21.77 8.96
CA PRO A 55 -21.95 21.07 7.76
C PRO A 55 -22.10 21.97 6.54
N GLU A 56 -22.61 23.19 6.72
CA GLU A 56 -22.86 24.14 5.64
C GLU A 56 -21.58 24.66 4.99
N GLU A 57 -20.46 24.75 5.74
CA GLU A 57 -19.20 25.31 5.26
C GLU A 57 -18.49 24.40 4.24
N TYR A 58 -18.76 23.10 4.28
CA TYR A 58 -18.24 22.13 3.32
C TYR A 58 -19.35 21.41 2.54
N ALA A 59 -20.63 21.77 2.74
CA ALA A 59 -21.73 21.25 1.94
C ALA A 59 -21.52 21.50 0.44
N GLU A 60 -20.92 22.64 0.07
CA GLU A 60 -20.59 22.97 -1.31
C GLU A 60 -19.37 22.19 -1.84
N GLY A 61 -18.48 21.73 -0.95
CA GLY A 61 -17.32 20.89 -1.28
C GLY A 61 -17.67 19.40 -1.40
N ILE A 62 -18.76 18.96 -0.76
CA ILE A 62 -19.32 17.62 -0.95
C ILE A 62 -20.16 17.66 -2.23
N GLN A 63 -19.52 17.47 -3.39
CA GLN A 63 -20.31 17.11 -4.57
C GLN A 63 -21.10 15.83 -4.23
N PRO A 64 -22.45 15.85 -4.29
CA PRO A 64 -23.30 14.69 -3.95
C PRO A 64 -23.05 13.45 -4.84
N THR A 65 -22.16 13.56 -5.82
CA THR A 65 -21.65 12.48 -6.68
C THR A 65 -20.44 11.72 -6.12
N LEU A 66 -19.79 12.17 -5.04
CA LEU A 66 -18.65 11.45 -4.42
C LEU A 66 -19.00 10.72 -3.12
N ALA A 67 -20.12 11.05 -2.50
CA ALA A 67 -20.66 10.33 -1.35
C ALA A 67 -21.83 9.44 -1.81
N GLN A 68 -21.58 8.45 -2.67
CA GLN A 68 -22.50 7.32 -2.80
C GLN A 68 -22.28 6.40 -1.57
N PRO A 69 -23.23 6.31 -0.62
CA PRO A 69 -23.16 5.32 0.47
C PRO A 69 -23.42 3.91 -0.05
N THR A 70 -23.87 3.78 -1.29
CA THR A 70 -23.87 2.52 -2.01
C THR A 70 -22.44 2.22 -2.43
N ARG A 71 -21.65 1.58 -1.56
CA ARG A 71 -20.70 0.58 -2.04
C ARG A 71 -21.52 -0.28 -3.00
N SER A 72 -21.32 -0.11 -4.31
CA SER A 72 -21.89 -1.03 -5.30
C SER A 72 -21.63 -2.43 -4.74
N PRO A 73 -22.66 -3.29 -4.62
CA PRO A 73 -22.56 -4.59 -3.95
C PRO A 73 -21.29 -5.23 -4.45
N ALA A 74 -20.31 -5.41 -3.55
CA ALA A 74 -18.90 -5.55 -3.86
C ALA A 74 -18.77 -6.25 -5.21
N GLN A 75 -18.55 -5.46 -6.27
CA GLN A 75 -18.34 -6.04 -7.59
C GLN A 75 -17.28 -7.09 -7.35
N HIS A 76 -17.53 -8.32 -7.77
CA HIS A 76 -16.62 -9.43 -7.57
C HIS A 76 -15.32 -9.07 -8.28
N ALA A 77 -14.48 -8.32 -7.56
CA ALA A 77 -13.22 -7.85 -8.06
C ALA A 77 -12.40 -9.12 -8.19
N PRO A 78 -11.78 -9.38 -9.36
CA PRO A 78 -10.96 -10.56 -9.55
C PRO A 78 -9.83 -10.62 -8.51
N TYR A 79 -9.53 -9.49 -7.85
CA TYR A 79 -8.65 -9.41 -6.70
C TYR A 79 -9.27 -8.58 -5.56
N ALA A 80 -9.44 -9.21 -4.39
CA ALA A 80 -9.70 -8.53 -3.12
C ALA A 80 -8.44 -8.63 -2.25
N GLY A 81 -7.88 -7.49 -1.86
CA GLY A 81 -6.68 -7.40 -1.05
C GLY A 81 -6.42 -5.95 -0.62
N ASN A 82 -5.63 -5.76 0.44
CA ASN A 82 -5.17 -4.43 0.84
C ASN A 82 -3.86 -4.06 0.14
N SER A 83 -3.24 -2.95 0.54
CA SER A 83 -1.96 -2.50 -0.04
C SER A 83 -0.81 -3.49 0.17
N VAL A 84 -0.81 -4.25 1.26
CA VAL A 84 0.21 -5.29 1.53
C VAL A 84 0.05 -6.46 0.57
N ASP A 85 -1.19 -6.92 0.35
CA ASP A 85 -1.53 -7.95 -0.61
C ASP A 85 -1.11 -7.54 -2.04
N LEU A 86 -1.42 -6.30 -2.45
CA LEU A 86 -1.06 -5.79 -3.78
C LEU A 86 0.45 -5.68 -3.96
N THR A 87 1.16 -5.20 -2.94
CA THR A 87 2.63 -5.07 -2.98
C THR A 87 3.29 -6.43 -3.15
N ALA A 88 2.82 -7.45 -2.41
CA ALA A 88 3.34 -8.81 -2.53
C ALA A 88 3.13 -9.40 -3.92
N PHE A 89 1.94 -9.19 -4.51
CA PHE A 89 1.63 -9.65 -5.85
C PHE A 89 2.52 -8.98 -6.92
N VAL A 90 2.60 -7.64 -6.91
CA VAL A 90 3.43 -6.89 -7.87
C VAL A 90 4.90 -7.27 -7.72
N ALA A 91 5.40 -7.36 -6.49
CA ALA A 91 6.79 -7.74 -6.22
C ALA A 91 7.11 -9.18 -6.66
N ALA A 92 6.16 -10.11 -6.51
CA ALA A 92 6.29 -11.47 -7.03
C ALA A 92 6.32 -11.50 -8.56
N CYS A 93 5.42 -10.78 -9.23
CA CYS A 93 5.42 -10.66 -10.69
C CYS A 93 6.73 -10.08 -11.21
N LEU A 94 7.26 -9.03 -10.57
CA LEU A 94 8.55 -8.44 -10.93
C LEU A 94 9.69 -9.45 -10.80
N GLY A 95 9.74 -10.22 -9.69
CA GLY A 95 10.75 -11.26 -9.48
C GLY A 95 10.70 -12.37 -10.53
N VAL A 96 9.50 -12.81 -10.93
CA VAL A 96 9.32 -13.81 -11.99
C VAL A 96 9.73 -13.27 -13.36
N VAL A 97 9.28 -12.06 -13.73
CA VAL A 97 9.65 -11.44 -15.01
C VAL A 97 11.17 -11.23 -15.11
N LEU A 98 11.79 -10.80 -14.00
CA LEU A 98 13.25 -10.68 -13.88
C LEU A 98 13.99 -11.98 -14.17
N LEU A 99 13.50 -13.09 -13.62
CA LEU A 99 14.14 -14.40 -13.78
C LEU A 99 14.20 -14.84 -15.25
N PHE A 100 13.22 -14.44 -16.06
CA PHE A 100 13.15 -14.76 -17.49
C PHE A 100 13.66 -13.65 -18.42
N SER A 101 14.04 -12.48 -17.88
CA SER A 101 14.54 -11.37 -18.67
C SER A 101 16.02 -11.56 -19.01
N CYS A 102 16.35 -11.54 -20.31
CA CYS A 102 17.73 -11.60 -20.79
C CYS A 102 18.42 -10.22 -20.88
N VAL A 103 17.83 -9.14 -20.34
CA VAL A 103 18.36 -7.77 -20.46
C VAL A 103 19.12 -7.37 -19.19
N PRO A 104 20.47 -7.39 -19.16
CA PRO A 104 21.24 -7.28 -17.92
C PRO A 104 21.03 -5.95 -17.19
N CYS A 105 20.95 -4.82 -17.92
CA CYS A 105 20.85 -3.49 -17.31
C CYS A 105 19.50 -3.25 -16.62
N ALA A 106 18.39 -3.74 -17.20
CA ALA A 106 17.07 -3.63 -16.57
C ALA A 106 17.01 -4.51 -15.31
N ASN A 107 17.71 -5.65 -15.32
CA ASN A 107 17.64 -6.63 -14.25
C ASN A 107 18.24 -6.13 -12.92
N VAL A 108 19.29 -5.30 -12.96
CA VAL A 108 19.93 -4.78 -11.74
C VAL A 108 18.97 -3.90 -10.95
N LEU A 109 18.39 -2.87 -11.59
CA LEU A 109 17.52 -1.90 -10.94
C LEU A 109 16.24 -2.54 -10.41
N ILE A 110 15.59 -3.40 -11.22
CA ILE A 110 14.36 -4.06 -10.79
C ILE A 110 14.66 -5.03 -9.65
N SER A 111 15.78 -5.76 -9.66
CA SER A 111 16.14 -6.68 -8.57
C SER A 111 16.37 -5.95 -7.25
N MET A 112 17.02 -4.78 -7.30
CA MET A 112 17.23 -3.92 -6.12
C MET A 112 15.92 -3.41 -5.51
N LEU A 113 14.85 -3.27 -6.29
CA LEU A 113 13.53 -2.86 -5.79
C LEU A 113 12.66 -4.06 -5.40
N ALA A 114 12.65 -5.12 -6.20
CA ALA A 114 11.77 -6.28 -6.00
C ALA A 114 12.09 -7.06 -4.71
N LEU A 115 13.38 -7.24 -4.38
CA LEU A 115 13.78 -8.00 -3.19
C LEU A 115 13.34 -7.32 -1.88
N PRO A 116 13.64 -6.03 -1.64
CA PRO A 116 13.18 -5.33 -0.44
C PRO A 116 11.66 -5.27 -0.33
N LEU A 117 10.95 -5.10 -1.45
CA LEU A 117 9.48 -5.10 -1.46
C LEU A 117 8.92 -6.46 -1.04
N ASN A 118 9.45 -7.57 -1.57
CA ASN A 118 9.02 -8.90 -1.15
C ASN A 118 9.33 -9.18 0.33
N ILE A 119 10.49 -8.75 0.85
CA ILE A 119 10.84 -8.90 2.27
C ILE A 119 9.90 -8.06 3.16
N SER A 120 9.63 -6.81 2.76
CA SER A 120 8.70 -5.93 3.46
C SER A 120 7.28 -6.50 3.48
N SER A 121 6.78 -7.02 2.35
CA SER A 121 5.49 -7.70 2.27
C SER A 121 5.44 -8.96 3.12
N TYR A 122 6.52 -9.75 3.17
CA TYR A 122 6.58 -10.95 4.00
C TYR A 122 6.51 -10.62 5.50
N THR A 123 7.27 -9.62 5.96
CA THR A 123 7.25 -9.19 7.37
C THR A 123 5.89 -8.58 7.77
N ASN A 124 5.21 -7.91 6.83
CA ASN A 124 3.90 -7.32 7.06
C ASN A 124 2.73 -8.26 6.72
N ALA A 125 2.96 -9.51 6.32
CA ALA A 125 1.91 -10.40 5.81
C ALA A 125 0.78 -10.68 6.82
N LYS A 126 1.05 -10.57 8.13
CA LYS A 126 0.02 -10.71 9.18
C LYS A 126 -1.05 -9.61 9.14
N ARG A 127 -0.76 -8.47 8.48
CA ARG A 127 -1.69 -7.35 8.28
C ARG A 127 -2.47 -7.45 6.97
N ALA A 128 -2.20 -8.48 6.15
CA ALA A 128 -2.88 -8.69 4.87
C ALA A 128 -4.31 -9.21 5.06
N VAL A 129 -5.16 -9.04 4.06
CA VAL A 129 -6.53 -9.60 4.06
C VAL A 129 -6.46 -11.13 4.03
N ASP A 130 -5.55 -11.69 3.21
CA ASP A 130 -5.20 -13.11 3.22
C ASP A 130 -3.70 -13.28 3.54
N PRO A 131 -3.36 -13.54 4.82
CA PRO A 131 -1.96 -13.67 5.24
C PRO A 131 -1.25 -14.85 4.58
N ARG A 132 -1.97 -15.95 4.29
CA ARG A 132 -1.36 -17.15 3.70
C ARG A 132 -1.02 -16.93 2.24
N ARG A 133 -1.93 -16.30 1.48
CA ARG A 133 -1.68 -15.94 0.07
C ARG A 133 -0.53 -14.93 -0.04
N THR A 134 -0.53 -13.91 0.80
CA THR A 134 0.53 -12.88 0.82
C THR A 134 1.89 -13.47 1.17
N GLN A 135 1.97 -14.39 2.13
CA GLN A 135 3.22 -15.12 2.45
C GLN A 135 3.72 -15.95 1.27
N LEU A 136 2.85 -16.72 0.61
CA LEU A 136 3.22 -17.53 -0.54
C LEU A 136 3.76 -16.66 -1.70
N LEU A 137 3.05 -15.58 -2.04
CA LEU A 137 3.50 -14.66 -3.09
C LEU A 137 4.85 -14.03 -2.74
N SER A 138 5.02 -13.59 -1.50
CA SER A 138 6.29 -13.00 -1.04
C SER A 138 7.44 -14.01 -1.07
N ILE A 139 7.20 -15.27 -0.69
CA ILE A 139 8.21 -16.34 -0.78
C ILE A 139 8.60 -16.60 -2.23
N VAL A 140 7.62 -16.70 -3.14
CA VAL A 140 7.88 -16.86 -4.58
C VAL A 140 8.75 -15.71 -5.11
N GLY A 141 8.43 -14.47 -4.72
CA GLY A 141 9.22 -13.30 -5.09
C GLY A 141 10.63 -13.28 -4.50
N ILE A 142 10.81 -13.67 -3.23
CA ILE A 142 12.13 -13.77 -2.58
C ILE A 142 12.99 -14.83 -3.27
N VAL A 143 12.44 -16.02 -3.52
CA VAL A 143 13.17 -17.14 -4.14
C VAL A 143 13.55 -16.79 -5.58
N SER A 144 12.59 -16.30 -6.39
CA SER A 144 12.86 -15.91 -7.78
C SER A 144 13.84 -14.74 -7.87
N GLY A 145 13.65 -13.68 -7.08
CA GLY A 145 14.55 -12.52 -7.05
C GLY A 145 15.94 -12.87 -6.52
N GLY A 146 16.03 -13.69 -5.47
CA GLY A 146 17.30 -14.17 -4.93
C GLY A 146 18.08 -15.02 -5.95
N LEU A 147 17.38 -15.91 -6.65
CA LEU A 147 17.99 -16.71 -7.72
C LEU A 147 18.48 -15.82 -8.87
N ALA A 148 17.69 -14.83 -9.29
CA ALA A 148 18.09 -13.89 -10.34
C ALA A 148 19.36 -13.10 -9.96
N VAL A 149 19.44 -12.60 -8.72
CA VAL A 149 20.64 -11.91 -8.20
C VAL A 149 21.85 -12.84 -8.18
N LEU A 150 21.69 -14.09 -7.73
CA LEU A 150 22.78 -15.06 -7.72
C LEU A 150 23.31 -15.37 -9.13
N LEU A 151 22.42 -15.62 -10.09
CA LEU A 151 22.78 -15.84 -11.49
C LEU A 151 23.49 -14.63 -12.10
N MET A 152 23.04 -13.41 -11.75
CA MET A 152 23.68 -12.17 -12.20
C MET A 152 25.08 -12.00 -11.62
N CYS A 153 25.27 -12.25 -10.32
CA CYS A 153 26.59 -12.23 -9.69
C CYS A 153 27.54 -13.27 -10.32
N ALA A 154 27.04 -14.49 -10.58
CA ALA A 154 27.81 -15.53 -11.25
C ALA A 154 28.22 -15.11 -12.67
N TYR A 155 27.29 -14.52 -13.43
CA TYR A 155 27.58 -13.99 -14.77
C TYR A 155 28.67 -12.91 -14.73
N LEU A 156 28.58 -11.93 -13.84
CA LEU A 156 29.60 -10.88 -13.68
C LEU A 156 30.95 -11.45 -13.25
N ALA A 157 30.97 -12.41 -12.32
CA ALA A 157 32.20 -13.06 -11.88
C ALA A 157 32.90 -13.78 -13.03
N LEU A 158 32.14 -14.50 -13.87
CA LEU A 158 32.68 -15.24 -15.02
C LEU A 158 33.12 -14.31 -16.16
N THR A 159 32.34 -13.27 -16.48
CA THR A 159 32.59 -12.42 -17.65
C THR A 159 33.56 -11.27 -17.39
N VAL A 160 33.62 -10.75 -16.18
CA VAL A 160 34.49 -9.62 -15.82
C VAL A 160 35.57 -10.06 -14.84
N GLY A 161 35.19 -10.79 -13.79
CA GLY A 161 36.11 -11.21 -12.74
C GLY A 161 37.24 -12.10 -13.25
N VAL A 162 36.91 -13.20 -13.93
CA VAL A 162 37.91 -14.15 -14.44
C VAL A 162 38.87 -13.49 -15.44
N PRO A 163 38.41 -12.76 -16.48
CA PRO A 163 39.34 -12.08 -17.40
C PRO A 163 40.22 -11.04 -16.72
N ALA A 164 39.67 -10.26 -15.77
CA ALA A 164 40.45 -9.28 -15.03
C ALA A 164 41.58 -9.94 -14.21
N VAL A 165 41.30 -11.08 -13.58
CA VAL A 165 42.32 -11.86 -12.85
C VAL A 165 43.38 -12.39 -13.80
N VAL A 166 43.00 -12.93 -14.96
CA VAL A 166 43.95 -13.43 -15.97
C VAL A 166 44.89 -12.32 -16.44
N VAL A 167 44.34 -11.16 -16.82
CA VAL A 167 45.14 -10.00 -17.25
C VAL A 167 46.06 -9.51 -16.13
N LEU A 168 45.58 -9.47 -14.89
CA LEU A 168 46.40 -9.08 -13.74
C LEU A 168 47.58 -10.04 -13.53
N VAL A 169 47.35 -11.35 -13.65
CA VAL A 169 48.40 -12.36 -13.56
C VAL A 169 49.43 -12.17 -14.69
N GLU A 170 48.97 -11.96 -15.93
CA GLU A 170 49.88 -11.69 -17.06
C GLU A 170 50.75 -10.46 -16.80
N ILE A 171 50.18 -9.34 -16.34
CA ILE A 171 50.91 -8.12 -16.02
C ILE A 171 51.98 -8.35 -14.94
N ILE A 172 51.65 -9.10 -13.89
CA ILE A 172 52.58 -9.43 -12.81
C ILE A 172 53.72 -10.31 -13.33
N THR A 173 53.43 -11.27 -14.21
CA THR A 173 54.47 -12.16 -14.76
C THR A 173 55.39 -11.49 -15.78
N GLN A 174 54.94 -10.41 -16.45
CA GLN A 174 55.73 -9.67 -17.44
C GLN A 174 56.62 -8.56 -16.87
N ASN A 175 56.38 -8.13 -15.62
CA ASN A 175 57.23 -7.19 -14.87
C ASN A 175 57.92 -7.91 -13.70
N PRO A 176 58.94 -8.77 -13.96
CA PRO A 176 59.71 -9.43 -12.91
C PRO A 176 60.58 -8.46 -12.10
#